data_AF-A0A3R8TK10-F1
#
_entry.id   AF-A0A3R8TK10-F1
#
_cell.length_a   1.000
_cell.length_b   1.000
_cell.length_c   1.000
_cell.angle_alpha   90.00
_cell.angle_beta   90.00
_cell.angle_gamma   90.00
#
_symmetry.space_group_name_H-M   'P 1'
#
loop_
_entity.id
_entity.type
_entity.pdbx_description
1 polymer ?
#
loop_
_entity_poly.entity_id
_entity_poly.type
_entity_poly.pdbx_seq_one_letter_code
_entity_poly.pdbx_strand_id
1 'polypeptide(L)'
;MTAARDGDFRRMPEAGDGIVAELTAVFNQLVDRNLHFTGEVNRVKRELVRHGRLDERLSPSPGQGSWTSRVNDVNQLLDALVAPAANATRVLDAVAGGDLTQRVDLHDGNRQLRGDLRRLGRAVNKMVDQLSLFTGEVTRVAPEVCTEGRLGGRAKVTGLSRSWRDVTEAVNTM
;
A
#
# COMPACT_ATOMS: atom_id res chain seq x y z
N MET A 1 6.25 -30.45 -27.17
CA MET A 1 5.40 -30.70 -25.97
C MET A 1 6.20 -30.65 -24.67
N THR A 2 7.37 -31.30 -24.57
CA THR A 2 8.21 -31.26 -23.35
C THR A 2 8.65 -29.85 -22.96
N ALA A 3 9.12 -29.03 -23.91
CA ALA A 3 9.49 -27.64 -23.64
C ALA A 3 8.33 -26.80 -23.06
N ALA A 4 7.13 -26.89 -23.63
CA ALA A 4 5.96 -26.19 -23.13
C ALA A 4 5.53 -26.68 -21.73
N ARG A 5 5.71 -27.97 -21.43
CA ARG A 5 5.51 -28.53 -20.08
C ARG A 5 6.49 -27.92 -19.08
N ASP A 6 7.72 -27.67 -19.50
CA ASP A 6 8.78 -27.11 -18.66
C ASP A 6 8.76 -25.57 -18.62
N GLY A 7 7.70 -24.95 -19.16
CA GLY A 7 7.50 -23.49 -19.15
C GLY A 7 8.21 -22.74 -20.28
N ASP A 8 8.86 -23.44 -21.21
CA ASP A 8 9.46 -22.87 -22.42
C ASP A 8 8.42 -22.83 -23.54
N PHE A 9 7.61 -21.76 -23.50
CA PHE A 9 6.54 -21.51 -24.47
C PHE A 9 7.11 -20.97 -25.78
N ARG A 10 7.37 -21.87 -26.73
CA ARG A 10 7.73 -21.53 -28.11
C ARG A 10 6.54 -21.76 -29.03
N ARG A 11 6.40 -20.90 -30.03
CA ARG A 11 5.42 -21.10 -31.10
C ARG A 11 5.74 -22.40 -31.85
N MET A 12 4.69 -23.12 -32.24
CA MET A 12 4.78 -24.24 -33.15
C MET A 12 4.98 -23.74 -34.58
N PRO A 13 5.77 -24.45 -35.41
CA PRO A 13 5.89 -24.18 -36.83
C PRO A 13 4.52 -24.23 -37.51
N GLU A 14 4.36 -23.52 -38.63
CA GLU A 14 3.14 -23.57 -39.42
C GLU A 14 2.88 -25.02 -39.86
N ALA A 15 1.69 -25.52 -39.55
CA ALA A 15 1.21 -26.78 -40.07
C ALA A 15 0.51 -26.53 -41.40
N GLY A 16 0.58 -27.52 -42.31
CA GLY A 16 -0.23 -27.52 -43.53
C GLY A 16 -1.73 -27.57 -43.22
N ASP A 17 -2.57 -27.75 -44.24
CA ASP A 17 -4.02 -27.60 -44.10
C ASP A 17 -4.72 -28.63 -43.21
N GLY A 18 -5.90 -28.23 -42.72
CA GLY A 18 -6.83 -29.05 -41.95
C GLY A 18 -6.72 -28.84 -40.44
N ILE A 19 -7.18 -29.84 -39.68
CA ILE A 19 -7.33 -29.76 -38.21
C ILE A 19 -5.99 -29.46 -37.51
N VAL A 20 -4.88 -29.92 -38.07
CA VAL A 20 -3.54 -29.68 -37.49
C VAL A 20 -3.12 -28.21 -37.64
N ALA A 21 -3.51 -27.54 -38.73
CA ALA A 21 -3.35 -26.09 -38.92
C ALA A 21 -4.12 -25.32 -37.85
N GLU A 22 -5.39 -25.67 -37.66
CA GLU A 22 -6.26 -25.02 -36.66
C GLU A 22 -5.73 -25.21 -35.23
N LEU A 23 -5.34 -26.45 -34.88
CA LEU A 23 -4.79 -26.75 -33.57
C LEU A 23 -3.48 -25.99 -33.32
N THR A 24 -2.61 -25.91 -34.33
CA THR A 24 -1.36 -25.14 -34.29
C THR A 24 -1.65 -23.65 -34.08
N ALA A 25 -2.62 -23.09 -34.80
CA ALA A 25 -3.01 -21.70 -34.66
C ALA A 25 -3.55 -21.39 -33.26
N VAL A 26 -4.45 -22.22 -32.73
CA VAL A 26 -5.00 -22.07 -31.37
C VAL A 26 -3.88 -22.20 -30.32
N PHE A 27 -2.99 -23.18 -30.48
CA PHE A 27 -1.85 -23.34 -29.58
C PHE A 27 -0.94 -22.12 -29.58
N ASN A 28 -0.61 -21.58 -30.76
CA ASN A 28 0.21 -20.38 -30.88
C ASN A 28 -0.46 -19.17 -30.23
N GLN A 29 -1.78 -18.99 -30.39
CA GLN A 29 -2.51 -17.93 -29.67
C GLN A 29 -2.47 -18.10 -28.14
N LEU A 30 -2.52 -19.33 -27.63
CA LEU A 30 -2.38 -19.60 -26.20
C LEU A 30 -0.97 -19.26 -25.70
N VAL A 31 0.06 -19.63 -26.46
CA VAL A 31 1.46 -19.28 -26.18
C VAL A 31 1.64 -17.76 -26.15
N ASP A 32 1.16 -17.06 -27.18
CA ASP A 32 1.30 -15.60 -27.31
C ASP A 32 0.62 -14.88 -26.12
N ARG A 33 -0.55 -15.36 -25.67
CA ARG A 33 -1.25 -14.82 -24.48
C ARG A 33 -0.52 -15.10 -23.17
N ASN A 34 0.09 -16.27 -23.02
CA ASN A 34 0.87 -16.61 -21.81
C ASN A 34 2.14 -15.75 -21.72
N LEU A 35 2.84 -15.59 -22.84
CA LEU A 35 4.03 -14.73 -22.92
C LEU A 35 3.68 -13.27 -22.63
N HIS A 36 2.56 -12.77 -23.15
CA HIS A 36 2.08 -11.42 -22.83
C HIS A 36 1.84 -11.22 -21.33
N PHE A 37 1.10 -12.13 -20.68
CA PHE A 37 0.86 -12.06 -19.24
C PHE A 37 2.16 -12.06 -18.43
N THR A 38 3.10 -12.94 -18.79
CA THR A 38 4.42 -13.02 -18.15
C THR A 38 5.23 -11.73 -18.37
N GLY A 39 5.15 -11.15 -19.56
CA GLY A 39 5.73 -9.85 -19.88
C GLY A 39 5.16 -8.73 -18.99
N GLU A 40 3.85 -8.66 -18.85
CA GLU A 40 3.17 -7.65 -18.03
C GLU A 40 3.50 -7.77 -16.53
N VAL A 41 3.51 -8.99 -15.99
CA VAL A 41 3.94 -9.22 -14.60
C VAL A 41 5.38 -8.72 -14.38
N ASN A 42 6.29 -9.03 -15.31
CA ASN A 42 7.67 -8.59 -15.22
C ASN A 42 7.84 -7.08 -15.39
N ARG A 43 7.00 -6.44 -16.24
CA ARG A 43 6.96 -5.00 -16.42
C ARG A 43 6.52 -4.31 -15.13
N VAL A 44 5.37 -4.68 -14.58
CA VAL A 44 4.83 -4.09 -13.34
C VAL A 44 5.78 -4.33 -12.17
N LYS A 45 6.34 -5.54 -12.04
CA LYS A 45 7.39 -5.82 -11.04
C LYS A 45 8.59 -4.87 -11.19
N ARG A 46 9.04 -4.60 -12.42
CA ARG A 46 10.17 -3.71 -12.67
C ARG A 46 9.86 -2.28 -12.25
N GLU A 47 8.70 -1.76 -12.64
CA GLU A 47 8.27 -0.42 -12.25
C GLU A 47 8.16 -0.27 -10.73
N LEU A 48 7.58 -1.27 -10.06
CA LEU A 48 7.46 -1.27 -8.60
C LEU A 48 8.84 -1.35 -7.92
N VAL A 49 9.70 -2.28 -8.32
CA VAL A 49 10.99 -2.53 -7.65
C VAL A 49 12.02 -1.44 -7.94
N ARG A 50 12.06 -0.93 -9.18
CA ARG A 50 13.07 0.06 -9.59
C ARG A 50 12.64 1.50 -9.35
N HIS A 51 11.35 1.78 -9.55
CA HIS A 51 10.84 3.15 -9.53
C HIS A 51 9.89 3.41 -8.36
N GLY A 52 9.51 2.38 -7.59
CA GLY A 52 8.57 2.54 -6.48
C GLY A 52 7.15 2.89 -6.93
N ARG A 53 6.83 2.71 -8.22
CA ARG A 53 5.52 3.03 -8.78
C ARG A 53 4.50 1.98 -8.38
N LEU A 54 3.60 2.36 -7.47
CA LEU A 54 2.56 1.49 -6.92
C LEU A 54 1.23 1.58 -7.69
N ASP A 55 1.10 2.52 -8.61
CA ASP A 55 -0.05 2.78 -9.46
C ASP A 55 -0.06 1.94 -10.75
N GLU A 56 1.06 1.29 -11.07
CA GLU A 56 1.20 0.43 -12.25
C GLU A 56 0.34 -0.85 -12.17
N ARG A 57 -0.36 -1.17 -13.25
CA ARG A 57 -1.27 -2.32 -13.35
C ARG A 57 -0.99 -3.15 -14.60
N LEU A 58 -1.38 -4.42 -14.55
CA LEU A 58 -1.26 -5.32 -15.70
C LEU A 58 -2.31 -4.96 -16.76
N SER A 59 -1.91 -5.00 -18.02
CA SER A 59 -2.81 -4.84 -19.16
C SER A 59 -3.32 -6.21 -19.64
N PRO A 60 -4.62 -6.34 -19.98
CA PRO A 60 -5.14 -7.59 -20.53
C PRO A 60 -4.66 -7.79 -21.98
N SER A 61 -4.33 -9.04 -22.33
CA SER A 61 -4.17 -9.41 -23.75
C SER A 61 -5.54 -9.55 -24.43
N PRO A 62 -5.62 -9.37 -25.76
CA PRO A 62 -6.85 -9.60 -26.51
C PRO A 62 -7.42 -11.01 -26.28
N GLY A 63 -8.62 -11.06 -25.71
CA GLY A 63 -9.30 -12.29 -25.32
C GLY A 63 -10.39 -12.03 -24.31
N GLN A 64 -11.29 -13.01 -24.13
CA GLN A 64 -12.35 -12.96 -23.13
C GLN A 64 -12.17 -14.11 -22.12
N GLY A 65 -12.99 -14.10 -21.06
CA GLY A 65 -13.03 -15.16 -20.07
C GLY A 65 -11.81 -15.19 -19.15
N SER A 66 -11.25 -16.38 -18.91
CA SER A 66 -10.25 -16.63 -17.87
C SER A 66 -8.90 -15.91 -18.09
N TRP A 67 -8.63 -15.38 -19.29
CA TRP A 67 -7.45 -14.53 -19.54
C TRP A 67 -7.61 -13.16 -18.89
N THR A 68 -8.78 -12.54 -19.10
CA THR A 68 -9.12 -11.24 -18.50
C THR A 68 -9.29 -11.36 -16.99
N SER A 69 -9.95 -12.43 -16.51
CA SER A 69 -10.13 -12.66 -15.06
C SER A 69 -8.80 -12.68 -14.32
N ARG A 70 -7.79 -13.40 -14.82
CA ARG A 70 -6.48 -13.48 -14.16
C ARG A 70 -5.78 -12.13 -14.03
N VAL A 71 -5.88 -11.27 -15.05
CA VAL A 71 -5.32 -9.91 -14.98
C VAL A 71 -6.08 -9.08 -13.95
N ASN A 72 -7.39 -9.17 -13.94
CA ASN A 72 -8.23 -8.47 -12.95
C ASN A 72 -7.93 -8.93 -11.53
N ASP A 73 -7.79 -10.25 -11.29
CA ASP A 73 -7.49 -10.81 -9.98
C ASP A 73 -6.14 -10.29 -9.45
N VAL A 74 -5.11 -10.23 -10.30
CA VAL A 74 -3.80 -9.66 -9.92
C VAL A 74 -3.92 -8.17 -9.63
N ASN A 75 -4.62 -7.41 -10.47
CA ASN A 75 -4.81 -5.98 -10.26
C ASN A 75 -5.60 -5.69 -8.96
N GLN A 76 -6.62 -6.49 -8.64
CA GLN A 76 -7.36 -6.37 -7.38
C GLN A 76 -6.47 -6.66 -6.16
N LEU A 77 -5.57 -7.65 -6.26
CA LEU A 77 -4.59 -7.90 -5.20
C LEU A 77 -3.63 -6.72 -5.02
N LEU A 78 -3.19 -6.09 -6.12
CA LEU A 78 -2.35 -4.88 -6.05
C LEU A 78 -3.12 -3.73 -5.40
N ASP A 79 -4.37 -3.48 -5.81
CA ASP A 79 -5.20 -2.41 -5.25
C ASP A 79 -5.43 -2.59 -3.74
N ALA A 80 -5.72 -3.83 -3.31
CA ALA A 80 -5.94 -4.16 -1.90
C ALA A 80 -4.72 -3.90 -1.01
N LEU A 81 -3.51 -3.92 -1.57
CA LEU A 81 -2.26 -3.62 -0.85
C LEU A 81 -1.87 -2.15 -0.96
N VAL A 82 -2.02 -1.56 -2.15
CA VAL A 82 -1.57 -0.20 -2.46
C VAL A 82 -2.48 0.84 -1.84
N ALA A 83 -3.80 0.67 -1.90
CA ALA A 83 -4.73 1.70 -1.42
C ALA A 83 -4.57 1.99 0.09
N PRO A 84 -4.50 0.99 0.99
CA PRO A 84 -4.25 1.26 2.41
C PRO A 84 -2.87 1.88 2.69
N ALA A 85 -1.84 1.48 1.93
CA ALA A 85 -0.50 2.05 2.06
C ALA A 85 -0.48 3.53 1.64
N ALA A 86 -1.10 3.86 0.50
CA ALA A 86 -1.22 5.24 0.04
C ALA A 86 -2.03 6.11 1.02
N ASN A 87 -3.13 5.57 1.57
CA ASN A 87 -3.93 6.24 2.60
C ASN A 87 -3.12 6.51 3.87
N ALA A 88 -2.27 5.57 4.30
CA ALA A 88 -1.37 5.76 5.41
C ALA A 88 -0.33 6.85 5.11
N THR A 89 0.32 6.81 3.95
CA THR A 89 1.29 7.83 3.53
C THR A 89 0.67 9.24 3.53
N ARG A 90 -0.53 9.41 2.98
CA ARG A 90 -1.25 10.70 2.99
C ARG A 90 -1.42 11.27 4.40
N VAL A 91 -1.74 10.41 5.37
CA VAL A 91 -1.91 10.84 6.76
C VAL A 91 -0.56 11.16 7.40
N LEU A 92 0.48 10.40 7.09
CA LEU A 92 1.85 10.70 7.55
C LEU A 92 2.33 12.05 7.00
N ASP A 93 2.09 12.34 5.72
CA ASP A 93 2.42 13.62 5.09
C ASP A 93 1.66 14.78 5.74
N ALA A 94 0.36 14.60 6.03
CA ALA A 94 -0.44 15.61 6.74
C ALA A 94 0.10 15.89 8.15
N VAL A 95 0.45 14.85 8.90
CA VAL A 95 1.07 14.94 10.22
C VAL A 95 2.41 15.66 10.15
N ALA A 96 3.24 15.36 9.14
CA ALA A 96 4.49 16.05 8.91
C ALA A 96 4.28 17.54 8.58
N GLY A 97 3.18 17.88 7.92
CA GLY A 97 2.72 19.26 7.71
C GLY A 97 2.05 19.92 8.92
N GLY A 98 1.90 19.21 10.05
CA GLY A 98 1.30 19.70 11.28
C GLY A 98 -0.23 19.50 11.40
N ASP A 99 -0.88 18.88 10.41
CA ASP A 99 -2.30 18.54 10.49
C ASP A 99 -2.49 17.20 11.21
N LEU A 100 -2.78 17.28 12.51
CA LEU A 100 -3.04 16.13 13.37
C LEU A 100 -4.53 15.71 13.40
N THR A 101 -5.36 16.27 12.52
CA THR A 101 -6.78 15.92 12.41
C THR A 101 -7.01 14.76 11.44
N GLN A 102 -6.08 14.54 10.50
CA GLN A 102 -6.18 13.47 9.50
C GLN A 102 -6.08 12.08 10.12
N ARG A 103 -6.88 11.15 9.58
CA ARG A 103 -6.89 9.74 9.98
C ARG A 103 -6.92 8.82 8.77
N VAL A 104 -6.34 7.63 8.96
CA VAL A 104 -6.44 6.53 8.02
C VAL A 104 -7.85 5.95 8.16
N ASP A 105 -8.58 5.89 7.06
CA ASP A 105 -9.84 5.16 7.01
C ASP A 105 -9.57 3.67 7.19
N LEU A 106 -10.28 3.06 8.15
CA LEU A 106 -10.20 1.64 8.42
C LEU A 106 -11.25 0.86 7.64
N HIS A 107 -11.88 1.48 6.64
CA HIS A 107 -12.82 0.87 5.71
C HIS A 107 -12.32 1.03 4.27
N ASP A 108 -12.64 0.04 3.45
CA ASP A 108 -12.52 0.08 2.00
C ASP A 108 -13.94 -0.03 1.42
N GLY A 109 -14.50 1.14 1.09
CA GLY A 109 -15.92 1.28 0.75
C GLY A 109 -16.84 0.77 1.86
N ASN A 110 -17.49 -0.38 1.62
CA ASN A 110 -18.49 -0.94 2.53
C ASN A 110 -17.93 -1.96 3.53
N ARG A 111 -16.61 -2.20 3.56
CA ARG A 111 -16.01 -3.26 4.39
C ARG A 111 -14.90 -2.72 5.25
N GLN A 112 -14.84 -3.19 6.49
CA GLN A 112 -13.74 -2.85 7.39
C GLN A 112 -12.47 -3.60 6.99
N LEU A 113 -11.33 -2.91 6.96
CA LEU A 113 -10.00 -3.49 6.79
C LEU A 113 -9.77 -4.57 7.87
N ARG A 114 -9.04 -5.63 7.50
CA ARG A 114 -8.75 -6.78 8.38
C ARG A 114 -7.25 -7.07 8.43
N GLY A 115 -6.86 -7.93 9.37
CA GLY A 115 -5.49 -8.42 9.51
C GLY A 115 -4.45 -7.29 9.58
N ASP A 116 -3.37 -7.46 8.82
CA ASP A 116 -2.21 -6.57 8.82
C ASP A 116 -2.52 -5.16 8.30
N LEU A 117 -3.40 -5.04 7.31
CA LEU A 117 -3.80 -3.74 6.76
C LEU A 117 -4.55 -2.90 7.82
N ARG A 118 -5.42 -3.54 8.61
CA ARG A 118 -6.06 -2.86 9.75
C ARG A 118 -5.06 -2.52 10.84
N ARG A 119 -4.08 -3.39 11.08
CA ARG A 119 -3.03 -3.15 12.06
C ARG A 119 -2.19 -1.93 11.68
N LEU A 120 -1.83 -1.80 10.40
CA LEU A 120 -1.14 -0.62 9.85
C LEU A 120 -1.95 0.66 10.11
N GLY A 121 -3.20 0.72 9.65
CA GLY A 121 -4.03 1.91 9.82
C GLY A 121 -4.25 2.30 11.29
N ARG A 122 -4.46 1.31 12.18
CA ARG A 122 -4.57 1.56 13.62
C ARG A 122 -3.27 2.07 14.25
N ALA A 123 -2.13 1.55 13.81
CA ALA A 123 -0.83 2.01 14.30
C ALA A 123 -0.58 3.48 13.92
N VAL A 124 -0.88 3.86 12.67
CA VAL A 124 -0.80 5.25 12.21
C VAL A 124 -1.76 6.13 13.00
N ASN A 125 -3.05 5.75 13.11
CA ASN A 125 -4.02 6.55 13.86
C ASN A 125 -3.63 6.72 15.32
N LYS A 126 -3.11 5.68 15.98
CA LYS A 126 -2.61 5.78 17.36
C LYS A 126 -1.42 6.73 17.49
N MET A 127 -0.52 6.75 16.51
CA MET A 127 0.57 7.71 16.48
C MET A 127 0.05 9.15 16.36
N VAL A 128 -0.96 9.38 15.50
CA VAL A 128 -1.62 10.69 15.39
C VAL A 128 -2.24 11.11 16.72
N ASP A 129 -2.99 10.21 17.39
CA ASP A 129 -3.57 10.48 18.72
C ASP A 129 -2.51 10.93 19.74
N GLN A 130 -1.39 10.20 19.80
CA GLN A 130 -0.32 10.49 20.74
C GLN A 130 0.33 11.86 20.46
N LEU A 131 0.53 12.20 19.18
CA LEU A 131 1.02 13.51 18.78
C LEU A 131 0.02 14.61 19.15
N SER A 132 -1.27 14.46 18.82
CA SER A 132 -2.31 15.45 19.13
C SER A 132 -2.38 15.76 20.63
N LEU A 133 -2.34 14.71 21.47
CA LEU A 133 -2.35 14.88 22.92
C LEU A 133 -1.12 15.64 23.41
N PHE A 134 0.05 15.30 22.88
CA PHE A 134 1.31 15.97 23.24
C PHE A 134 1.30 17.45 22.82
N THR A 135 0.92 17.76 21.59
CA THR A 135 0.85 19.14 21.09
C THR A 135 -0.15 19.97 21.90
N GLY A 136 -1.29 19.38 22.27
CA GLY A 136 -2.27 20.01 23.16
C GLY A 136 -1.70 20.35 24.54
N GLU A 137 -0.99 19.41 25.17
CA GLU A 137 -0.37 19.64 26.49
C GLU A 137 0.75 20.69 26.43
N VAL A 138 1.61 20.66 25.40
CA VAL A 138 2.64 21.69 25.22
C VAL A 138 2.02 23.07 25.04
N THR A 139 0.96 23.17 24.23
CA THR A 139 0.26 24.45 24.00
C THR A 139 -0.42 24.97 25.26
N ARG A 140 -0.94 24.07 26.12
CA ARG A 140 -1.54 24.44 27.41
C ARG A 140 -0.50 24.94 28.41
N VAL A 141 0.65 24.27 28.50
CA VAL A 141 1.67 24.56 29.52
C VAL A 141 2.56 25.75 29.14
N ALA A 142 2.76 26.02 27.85
CA ALA A 142 3.64 27.10 27.40
C ALA A 142 3.29 28.50 27.98
N PRO A 143 2.02 28.94 28.04
CA PRO A 143 1.68 30.22 28.68
C PRO A 143 1.90 30.23 30.19
N GLU A 144 1.61 29.13 30.89
CA GLU A 144 1.79 29.02 32.35
C GLU A 144 3.28 29.23 32.73
N VAL A 145 4.19 28.67 31.92
CA VAL A 145 5.65 28.75 32.12
C VAL A 145 6.22 30.10 31.63
N CYS A 146 5.74 30.64 30.51
CA CYS A 146 6.33 31.86 29.92
C CYS A 146 5.70 33.18 30.37
N THR A 147 4.40 33.23 30.67
CA THR A 147 3.68 34.50 30.89
C THR A 147 3.29 34.78 32.35
N GLU A 148 3.08 33.75 33.18
CA GLU A 148 2.64 33.95 34.57
C GLU A 148 3.78 33.87 35.61
N GLY A 149 5.00 33.49 35.22
CA GLY A 149 6.12 33.30 36.15
C GLY A 149 5.86 32.24 37.22
N ARG A 150 4.85 31.39 37.01
CA ARG A 150 4.45 30.31 37.90
C ARG A 150 5.09 29.01 37.46
N LEU A 151 6.17 28.62 38.12
CA LEU A 151 6.88 27.34 37.97
C LEU A 151 6.06 26.10 38.43
N GLY A 152 4.72 26.15 38.34
CA GLY A 152 3.80 25.13 38.86
C GLY A 152 3.04 24.34 37.78
N GLY A 153 3.04 24.82 36.54
CA GLY A 153 2.35 24.18 35.42
C GLY A 153 3.05 22.90 35.00
N ARG A 154 2.55 21.73 35.43
CA ARG A 154 3.08 20.43 35.00
C ARG A 154 2.29 19.91 33.81
N ALA A 155 2.98 19.61 32.70
CA ALA A 155 2.48 18.77 31.63
C ALA A 155 2.20 17.38 32.19
N LYS A 156 0.96 16.91 32.02
CA LYS A 156 0.54 15.59 32.54
C LYS A 156 -0.03 14.77 31.41
N VAL A 157 0.86 14.27 30.54
CA VAL A 157 0.45 13.39 29.45
C VAL A 157 0.37 11.94 29.96
N THR A 158 -0.84 11.38 30.02
CA THR A 158 -1.07 9.99 30.42
C THR A 158 -0.93 9.06 29.22
N GLY A 159 -0.25 7.92 29.40
CA GLY A 159 -0.16 6.86 28.37
C GLY A 159 1.01 6.97 27.38
N LEU A 160 1.92 7.92 27.55
CA LEU A 160 3.14 8.04 26.76
C LEU A 160 4.31 7.21 27.34
N SER A 161 5.13 6.61 26.48
CA SER A 161 6.26 5.74 26.85
C SER A 161 7.58 6.17 26.22
N ARG A 162 8.70 5.84 26.90
CA ARG A 162 10.09 6.15 26.49
C ARG A 162 10.29 7.65 26.22
N SER A 163 10.81 8.01 25.05
CA SER A 163 11.17 9.37 24.67
C SER A 163 10.08 10.41 24.91
N TRP A 164 8.81 10.01 24.82
CA TRP A 164 7.68 10.90 25.08
C TRP A 164 7.51 11.27 26.57
N ARG A 165 7.82 10.34 27.47
CA ARG A 165 7.89 10.62 28.91
C ARG A 165 9.06 11.55 29.19
N ASP A 166 10.21 11.28 28.59
CA ASP A 166 11.43 12.06 28.78
C ASP A 166 11.23 13.53 28.34
N VAL A 167 10.54 13.78 27.22
CA VAL A 167 10.20 15.14 26.77
C VAL A 167 9.19 15.81 27.70
N THR A 168 8.18 15.08 28.18
CA THR A 168 7.21 15.62 29.16
C THR A 168 7.91 15.99 30.48
N GLU A 169 8.85 15.17 30.93
CA GLU A 169 9.66 15.42 32.12
C GLU A 169 10.60 16.61 31.92
N ALA A 170 11.26 16.72 30.76
CA ALA A 170 12.10 17.87 30.42
C ALA A 170 11.31 19.19 30.43
N VAL A 171 10.08 19.20 29.89
CA VAL A 171 9.17 20.37 29.97
C VAL A 171 8.80 20.70 31.41
N ASN A 172 8.63 19.70 32.27
CA ASN A 172 8.30 19.90 33.68
C ASN A 172 9.48 20.33 34.56
N THR A 173 10.72 20.25 34.04
CA THR A 173 11.94 20.67 34.73
C THR A 173 12.47 22.04 34.29
N MET A 174 11.86 22.65 33.27
CA MET A 174 12.13 24.04 32.83
C MET A 174 11.25 25.03 33.61
#